data_AF-E1WVE2-F1
#
_entry.id   AF-E1WVE2-F1
#
_cell.length_a   1.000
_cell.length_b   1.000
_cell.length_c   1.000
_cell.angle_alpha   90.00
_cell.angle_beta   90.00
_cell.angle_gamma   90.00
#
_symmetry.space_group_name_H-M   'P 1'
#
loop_
_entity.id
_entity.type
_entity.pdbx_description
1 polymer ?
#
loop_
_entity_poly.entity_id
_entity_poly.type
_entity_poly.pdbx_seq_one_letter_code
_entity_poly.pdbx_strand_id
1 'polypeptide(L)'
;MGNLYQVGCSSVCLYKRLAMLSSSHRWQSTFFVYNVISHWLSEKNSKNFAIMKKYFVLSVFIMLIGAFTNVQGQNSATPDKGVLVHGNVRLCNYERGCLITDNDMKHWTQKLEISYDGSDKTYGIYINVRGDIINLGVKYKSSGKESYTYEGTDRVTGRKVVVVTKQKLSWYLNNNGVDSHTEVESPKGIIVTVPATYTVFSVIPIKNK
;
A
#
# COMPACT_ATOMS: atom_id res chain seq x y z
N MET A 1 -53.36 44.23 -5.82
CA MET A 1 -52.35 44.77 -4.89
C MET A 1 -51.83 43.63 -4.02
N GLY A 2 -50.51 43.42 -3.98
CA GLY A 2 -49.79 42.74 -2.89
C GLY A 2 -49.91 41.22 -2.78
N ASN A 3 -48.83 40.51 -3.15
CA ASN A 3 -48.65 39.07 -3.02
C ASN A 3 -48.41 38.61 -1.56
N LEU A 4 -48.91 37.41 -1.26
CA LEU A 4 -48.67 36.62 -0.05
C LEU A 4 -47.19 36.17 0.06
N TYR A 5 -46.62 36.30 1.25
CA TYR A 5 -45.52 35.47 1.73
C TYR A 5 -46.09 34.40 2.69
N GLN A 6 -45.80 33.12 2.48
CA GLN A 6 -44.76 32.40 3.25
C GLN A 6 -44.68 30.90 2.86
N VAL A 7 -43.61 30.58 2.12
CA VAL A 7 -42.70 29.40 2.20
C VAL A 7 -43.29 27.97 2.17
N GLY A 8 -43.35 27.40 0.95
CA GLY A 8 -43.30 25.95 0.71
C GLY A 8 -41.89 25.53 0.24
N CYS A 9 -41.18 24.75 1.04
CA CYS A 9 -39.76 24.45 0.83
C CYS A 9 -39.52 23.11 0.09
N SER A 10 -39.10 23.22 -1.17
CA SER A 10 -38.01 22.49 -1.84
C SER A 10 -37.75 21.01 -1.44
N SER A 11 -38.43 20.06 -2.11
CA SER A 11 -38.07 18.63 -2.05
C SER A 11 -37.78 17.98 -3.40
N VAL A 12 -37.81 18.73 -4.51
CA VAL A 12 -37.70 18.12 -5.86
C VAL A 12 -36.32 18.33 -6.51
N CYS A 13 -35.42 19.11 -5.92
CA CYS A 13 -34.11 19.43 -6.53
C CYS A 13 -32.90 18.65 -5.98
N LEU A 14 -33.11 17.60 -5.17
CA LEU A 14 -32.03 16.80 -4.55
C LEU A 14 -31.76 15.46 -5.25
N TYR A 15 -32.70 14.92 -6.02
CA TYR A 15 -32.54 13.59 -6.60
C TYR A 15 -31.63 13.51 -7.83
N LYS A 16 -31.24 14.63 -8.44
CA LYS A 16 -30.31 14.64 -9.59
C LYS A 16 -28.84 14.81 -9.22
N ARG A 17 -28.51 15.15 -7.96
CA ARG A 17 -27.10 15.26 -7.49
C ARG A 17 -26.57 14.01 -6.77
N LEU A 18 -27.43 13.09 -6.37
CA LEU A 18 -27.01 11.85 -5.69
C LEU A 18 -26.60 10.72 -6.65
N ALA A 19 -26.91 10.83 -7.95
CA ALA A 19 -26.48 9.87 -8.96
C ALA A 19 -25.03 10.10 -9.48
N MET A 20 -24.33 11.14 -9.00
CA MET A 20 -22.92 11.41 -9.35
C MET A 20 -21.93 11.18 -8.20
N LEU A 21 -22.38 10.56 -7.10
CA LEU A 21 -21.52 10.25 -5.93
C LEU A 21 -21.51 8.75 -5.58
N SER A 22 -21.83 7.87 -6.54
CA SER A 22 -21.68 6.43 -6.40
C SER A 22 -20.25 5.98 -6.76
N SER A 23 -19.25 6.41 -5.99
CA SER A 23 -17.93 5.78 -6.02
C SER A 23 -17.10 6.04 -4.75
N SER A 24 -17.73 6.29 -3.61
CA SER A 24 -17.01 6.37 -2.35
C SER A 24 -17.86 5.98 -1.14
N HIS A 25 -17.24 5.22 -0.24
CA HIS A 25 -17.70 4.82 1.10
C HIS A 25 -18.74 3.71 1.24
N ARG A 26 -18.21 2.48 1.24
CA ARG A 26 -18.78 1.21 1.73
C ARG A 26 -18.98 1.17 3.27
N TRP A 27 -19.53 2.23 3.87
CA TRP A 27 -19.81 2.27 5.33
C TRP A 27 -21.12 2.99 5.73
N GLN A 28 -21.92 3.49 4.79
CA GLN A 28 -23.21 4.16 5.13
C GLN A 28 -24.47 3.31 4.94
N SER A 29 -24.40 2.16 4.25
CA SER A 29 -25.60 1.34 3.96
C SER A 29 -26.10 0.50 5.14
N THR A 30 -25.25 0.22 6.15
CA THR A 30 -25.65 -0.60 7.31
C THR A 30 -26.46 0.16 8.35
N PHE A 31 -26.30 1.48 8.46
CA PHE A 31 -26.94 2.29 9.51
C PHE A 31 -28.44 2.54 9.25
N PHE A 32 -28.82 2.73 7.99
CA PHE A 32 -30.23 2.96 7.61
C PHE A 32 -31.08 1.69 7.68
N VAL A 33 -30.53 0.53 7.33
CA VAL A 33 -31.27 -0.74 7.38
C VAL A 33 -31.55 -1.16 8.83
N TYR A 34 -30.63 -0.88 9.77
CA TYR A 34 -30.80 -1.23 11.18
C TYR A 34 -31.90 -0.43 11.87
N ASN A 35 -32.04 0.86 11.56
CA ASN A 35 -33.04 1.75 12.18
C ASN A 35 -34.48 1.48 11.72
N VAL A 36 -34.67 1.08 10.45
CA VAL A 36 -36.01 0.80 9.92
C VAL A 36 -36.54 -0.53 10.45
N ILE A 37 -35.68 -1.55 10.56
CA ILE A 37 -36.07 -2.88 11.07
C ILE A 37 -36.33 -2.85 12.58
N SER A 38 -35.56 -2.07 13.35
CA SER A 38 -35.74 -1.95 14.80
C SER A 38 -37.05 -1.23 15.18
N HIS A 39 -37.44 -0.21 14.42
CA HIS A 39 -38.69 0.52 14.64
C HIS A 39 -39.93 -0.34 14.33
N TRP A 40 -39.88 -1.15 13.26
CA TRP A 40 -40.99 -2.01 12.84
C TRP A 40 -41.23 -3.23 13.74
N LEU A 41 -40.19 -3.74 14.41
CA LEU A 41 -40.31 -4.91 15.31
C LEU A 41 -40.65 -4.54 16.77
N SER A 42 -40.46 -3.28 17.16
CA SER A 42 -40.68 -2.79 18.53
C SER A 42 -42.16 -2.80 18.94
N GLU A 43 -43.06 -2.53 18.00
CA GLU A 43 -44.48 -2.33 18.31
C GLU A 43 -45.23 -3.64 18.61
N LYS A 44 -44.77 -4.77 18.05
CA LYS A 44 -45.59 -6.00 18.05
C LYS A 44 -45.27 -7.02 19.14
N ASN A 45 -44.10 -7.00 19.80
CA ASN A 45 -43.74 -8.06 20.79
C ASN A 45 -42.62 -7.68 21.78
N SER A 46 -42.76 -6.56 22.50
CA SER A 46 -41.71 -6.04 23.40
C SER A 46 -41.25 -6.99 24.53
N LYS A 47 -42.12 -7.90 25.00
CA LYS A 47 -41.79 -8.83 26.11
C LYS A 47 -40.94 -10.03 25.68
N ASN A 48 -41.12 -10.54 24.45
CA ASN A 48 -40.32 -11.66 23.93
C ASN A 48 -38.93 -11.24 23.42
N PHE A 49 -38.75 -9.93 23.14
CA PHE A 49 -37.51 -9.38 22.59
C PHE A 49 -36.37 -9.26 23.61
N ALA A 50 -36.70 -9.05 24.90
CA ALA A 50 -35.70 -8.93 25.96
C ALA A 50 -34.97 -10.26 26.23
N ILE A 51 -35.67 -11.38 26.12
CA ILE A 51 -35.11 -12.72 26.33
C ILE A 51 -34.24 -13.12 25.14
N MET A 52 -34.69 -12.85 23.91
CA MET A 52 -33.94 -13.17 22.68
C MET A 52 -32.63 -12.37 22.53
N LYS A 53 -32.56 -11.14 23.06
CA LYS A 53 -31.32 -10.33 23.08
C LYS A 53 -30.18 -10.99 23.87
N LYS A 54 -30.49 -11.67 24.98
CA LYS A 54 -29.46 -12.32 25.82
C LYS A 54 -28.83 -13.53 25.12
N TYR A 55 -29.60 -14.30 24.36
CA TYR A 55 -29.09 -15.48 23.65
C TYR A 55 -28.41 -15.12 22.31
N PHE A 56 -28.83 -14.05 21.65
CA PHE A 56 -28.21 -13.60 20.40
C PHE A 56 -26.78 -13.08 20.62
N VAL A 57 -26.53 -12.36 21.72
CA VAL A 57 -25.18 -11.87 22.05
C VAL A 57 -24.22 -13.02 22.40
N LEU A 58 -24.71 -14.09 23.03
CA LEU A 58 -23.89 -15.25 23.37
C LEU A 58 -23.52 -16.09 22.12
N SER A 59 -24.43 -16.20 21.14
CA SER A 59 -24.19 -16.93 19.88
C SER A 59 -23.14 -16.26 18.99
N VAL A 60 -23.03 -14.92 19.01
CA VAL A 60 -22.03 -14.19 18.22
C VAL A 60 -20.60 -14.39 18.79
N PHE A 61 -20.46 -14.58 20.11
CA PHE A 61 -19.16 -14.82 20.73
C PHE A 61 -18.59 -16.22 20.42
N ILE A 62 -19.43 -17.25 20.29
CA ILE A 62 -18.97 -18.62 19.99
C ILE A 62 -18.53 -18.76 18.52
N MET A 63 -19.14 -18.02 17.59
CA MET A 63 -18.70 -17.97 16.19
C MET A 63 -17.34 -17.29 15.98
N LEU A 64 -16.90 -16.44 16.91
CA LEU A 64 -15.61 -15.74 16.83
C LEU A 64 -14.41 -16.60 17.24
N ILE A 65 -14.62 -17.72 17.96
CA ILE A 65 -13.54 -18.62 18.38
C ILE A 65 -13.38 -19.80 17.39
N GLY A 66 -14.43 -20.15 16.64
CA GLY A 66 -14.44 -21.28 15.70
C GLY A 66 -13.88 -21.04 14.29
N ALA A 67 -13.50 -19.80 13.94
CA ALA A 67 -13.02 -19.47 12.58
C ALA A 67 -11.48 -19.51 12.42
N PHE A 68 -10.73 -19.87 13.47
CA PHE A 68 -9.27 -20.03 13.40
C PHE A 68 -8.86 -21.51 13.43
N THR A 69 -9.49 -22.36 12.61
CA THR A 69 -8.85 -23.61 12.19
C THR A 69 -8.22 -23.39 10.82
N ASN A 70 -6.92 -23.07 10.86
CA ASN A 70 -5.93 -23.53 9.91
C ASN A 70 -6.25 -23.37 8.42
N VAL A 71 -6.04 -22.16 7.89
CA VAL A 71 -5.39 -22.06 6.57
C VAL A 71 -3.89 -22.22 6.81
N GLN A 72 -3.51 -23.45 7.17
CA GLN A 72 -2.12 -23.86 7.26
C GLN A 72 -1.82 -24.62 5.97
N GLY A 73 -0.96 -24.04 5.12
CA GLY A 73 -0.49 -24.70 3.91
C GLY A 73 -0.53 -23.87 2.63
N GLN A 74 -0.42 -22.54 2.66
CA GLN A 74 0.31 -21.92 1.54
C GLN A 74 1.77 -22.19 1.82
N ASN A 75 2.40 -22.95 0.91
CA ASN A 75 3.83 -23.28 0.91
C ASN A 75 4.66 -22.02 1.16
N SER A 76 4.92 -21.69 2.43
CA SER A 76 6.00 -20.81 2.78
C SER A 76 7.25 -21.66 2.60
N ALA A 77 7.72 -21.75 1.36
CA ALA A 77 9.15 -21.85 1.16
C ALA A 77 9.74 -20.76 2.06
N THR A 78 10.46 -21.17 3.11
CA THR A 78 11.28 -20.25 3.89
C THR A 78 11.99 -19.34 2.88
N PRO A 79 11.73 -18.02 2.89
CA PRO A 79 12.26 -17.15 1.86
C PRO A 79 13.77 -17.31 1.84
N ASP A 80 14.33 -17.84 0.75
CA ASP A 80 15.77 -17.98 0.60
C ASP A 80 16.36 -16.57 0.58
N LYS A 81 16.91 -16.17 1.72
CA LYS A 81 17.55 -14.87 1.93
C LYS A 81 16.67 -13.70 1.50
N GLY A 82 15.39 -13.74 1.86
CA GLY A 82 14.42 -12.66 1.61
C GLY A 82 13.85 -12.63 0.20
N VAL A 83 14.19 -13.58 -0.67
CA VAL A 83 13.61 -13.71 -2.02
C VAL A 83 12.27 -14.43 -1.93
N LEU A 84 11.24 -13.83 -2.55
CA LEU A 84 9.91 -14.40 -2.67
C LEU A 84 9.44 -14.30 -4.12
N VAL A 85 8.89 -15.41 -4.62
CA VAL A 85 8.34 -15.52 -5.97
C VAL A 85 6.90 -15.97 -5.85
N HIS A 86 5.98 -15.19 -6.39
CA HIS A 86 4.56 -15.50 -6.43
C HIS A 86 3.96 -15.08 -7.77
N GLY A 87 3.60 -16.06 -8.60
CA GLY A 87 3.10 -15.80 -9.95
C GLY A 87 4.10 -14.99 -10.78
N ASN A 88 3.63 -13.87 -11.35
CA ASN A 88 4.46 -12.93 -12.13
C ASN A 88 5.29 -11.97 -11.26
N VAL A 89 5.13 -12.02 -9.94
CA VAL A 89 5.81 -11.12 -9.03
C VAL A 89 7.01 -11.81 -8.41
N ARG A 90 8.17 -11.17 -8.50
CA ARG A 90 9.37 -11.52 -7.75
C ARG A 90 9.76 -10.34 -6.89
N LEU A 91 10.05 -10.58 -5.61
CA LEU A 91 10.57 -9.56 -4.71
C LEU A 91 11.74 -10.09 -3.91
N CYS A 92 12.62 -9.19 -3.52
CA CYS A 92 13.69 -9.43 -2.57
C CYS A 92 13.58 -8.39 -1.45
N ASN A 93 13.29 -8.85 -0.25
CA ASN A 93 13.33 -8.05 0.96
C ASN A 93 14.74 -8.08 1.53
N TYR A 94 15.34 -6.92 1.73
CA TYR A 94 16.64 -6.76 2.35
C TYR A 94 16.46 -6.36 3.80
N GLU A 95 17.03 -7.14 4.72
CA GLU A 95 16.99 -6.85 6.16
C GLU A 95 17.68 -5.51 6.48
N ARG A 96 18.69 -5.16 5.67
CA ARG A 96 19.47 -3.94 5.82
C ARG A 96 19.78 -3.30 4.48
N GLY A 97 19.80 -1.98 4.50
CA GLY A 97 20.21 -1.14 3.39
C GLY A 97 20.65 0.22 3.92
N CYS A 98 21.36 0.97 3.08
CA CYS A 98 21.79 2.33 3.39
C CYS A 98 21.28 3.28 2.32
N LEU A 99 20.54 4.31 2.74
CA LEU A 99 20.26 5.47 1.92
C LEU A 99 21.38 6.49 2.15
N ILE A 100 22.00 6.95 1.07
CA ILE A 100 22.99 8.03 1.09
C ILE A 100 22.40 9.22 0.34
N THR A 101 22.29 10.37 1.00
CA THR A 101 21.87 11.63 0.40
C THR A 101 22.99 12.23 -0.47
N ASP A 102 22.67 13.28 -1.22
CA ASP A 102 23.62 14.04 -2.04
C ASP A 102 24.79 14.66 -1.25
N ASN A 103 24.59 14.97 0.02
CA ASN A 103 25.63 15.44 0.95
C ASN A 103 26.34 14.31 1.72
N ASP A 104 26.30 13.07 1.22
CA ASP A 104 26.94 11.88 1.77
C ASP A 104 26.45 11.44 3.18
N MET A 105 25.32 11.98 3.67
CA MET A 105 24.74 11.51 4.92
C MET A 105 24.14 10.12 4.75
N LYS A 106 24.53 9.20 5.65
CA LYS A 106 24.10 7.80 5.65
C LYS A 106 22.92 7.58 6.59
N HIS A 107 21.87 6.96 6.06
CA HIS A 107 20.67 6.60 6.80
C HIS A 107 20.35 5.10 6.61
N TRP A 108 20.35 4.34 7.70
CA TRP A 108 20.02 2.92 7.66
C TRP A 108 18.52 2.71 7.46
N THR A 109 18.16 1.82 6.54
CA THR A 109 16.77 1.53 6.22
C THR A 109 16.15 0.63 7.28
N GLN A 110 14.92 0.92 7.69
CA GLN A 110 14.08 0.02 8.50
C GLN A 110 13.45 -1.08 7.64
N LYS A 111 13.20 -0.79 6.35
CA LYS A 111 12.79 -1.77 5.35
C LYS A 111 13.33 -1.34 3.99
N LEU A 112 13.89 -2.29 3.25
CA LEU A 112 14.26 -2.13 1.85
C LEU A 112 13.74 -3.32 1.06
N GLU A 113 13.00 -3.07 -0.02
CA GLU A 113 12.43 -4.12 -0.86
C GLU A 113 12.58 -3.72 -2.33
N ILE A 114 13.10 -4.64 -3.12
CA ILE A 114 13.16 -4.51 -4.58
C ILE A 114 12.25 -5.57 -5.18
N SER A 115 11.33 -5.17 -6.04
CA SER A 115 10.37 -6.07 -6.66
C SER A 115 10.26 -5.87 -8.16
N TYR A 116 9.69 -6.86 -8.83
CA TYR A 116 9.37 -6.83 -10.24
C TYR A 116 8.04 -7.54 -10.46
N ASP A 117 7.10 -6.85 -11.10
CA ASP A 117 5.86 -7.40 -11.61
C ASP A 117 5.99 -7.64 -13.12
N GLY A 118 6.00 -8.91 -13.52
CA GLY A 118 6.09 -9.30 -14.92
C GLY A 118 4.85 -8.96 -15.75
N SER A 119 3.71 -8.70 -15.11
CA SER A 119 2.43 -8.44 -15.78
C SER A 119 2.45 -7.09 -16.50
N ASP A 120 3.03 -6.07 -15.88
CA ASP A 120 3.12 -4.72 -16.43
C ASP A 120 4.59 -4.25 -16.65
N LYS A 121 5.55 -5.15 -16.36
CA LYS A 121 7.00 -4.94 -16.45
C LYS A 121 7.50 -3.80 -15.57
N THR A 122 6.89 -3.62 -14.40
CA THR A 122 7.25 -2.59 -13.43
C THR A 122 8.19 -3.12 -12.36
N TYR A 123 9.27 -2.39 -12.10
CA TYR A 123 10.09 -2.57 -10.90
C TYR A 123 9.53 -1.73 -9.75
N GLY A 124 9.46 -2.33 -8.57
CA GLY A 124 9.18 -1.65 -7.31
C GLY A 124 10.46 -1.42 -6.50
N ILE A 125 10.62 -0.23 -5.93
CA ILE A 125 11.68 0.07 -4.96
C ILE A 125 11.00 0.70 -3.75
N TYR A 126 10.93 -0.05 -2.65
CA TYR A 126 10.35 0.43 -1.41
C TYR A 126 11.46 0.65 -0.38
N ILE A 127 11.47 1.84 0.24
CA ILE A 127 12.43 2.22 1.25
C ILE A 127 11.65 2.85 2.40
N ASN A 128 11.93 2.42 3.63
CA ASN A 128 11.49 3.08 4.85
C ASN A 128 12.72 3.51 5.66
N VAL A 129 12.84 4.81 5.92
CA VAL A 129 13.89 5.39 6.75
C VAL A 129 13.23 6.32 7.77
N ARG A 130 13.31 5.96 9.05
CA ARG A 130 12.78 6.79 10.17
C ARG A 130 11.30 7.18 10.01
N GLY A 131 10.50 6.34 9.35
CA GLY A 131 9.08 6.61 9.07
C GLY A 131 8.82 7.31 7.73
N ASP A 132 9.85 7.85 7.07
CA ASP A 132 9.74 8.37 5.71
C ASP A 132 9.72 7.20 4.72
N ILE A 133 8.68 7.17 3.88
CA ILE A 133 8.44 6.11 2.91
C ILE A 133 8.70 6.64 1.50
N ILE A 134 9.57 5.92 0.78
CA ILE A 134 9.79 6.09 -0.66
C ILE A 134 9.28 4.81 -1.33
N ASN A 135 8.33 4.93 -2.27
CA ASN A 135 7.75 3.77 -2.97
C ASN A 135 7.74 4.01 -4.47
N LEU A 136 8.81 3.63 -5.14
CA LEU A 136 8.97 3.88 -6.57
C LEU A 136 8.36 2.75 -7.39
N GLY A 137 7.62 3.11 -8.44
CA GLY A 137 7.25 2.22 -9.54
C GLY A 137 7.92 2.71 -10.81
N VAL A 138 8.90 1.97 -11.33
CA VAL A 138 9.72 2.38 -12.48
C VAL A 138 9.78 1.30 -13.55
N LYS A 139 9.85 1.71 -14.81
CA LYS A 139 10.00 0.83 -15.97
C LYS A 139 11.35 1.08 -16.64
N TYR A 140 11.92 0.03 -17.21
CA TYR A 140 13.16 0.13 -17.96
C TYR A 140 13.00 1.11 -19.13
N LYS A 141 13.96 2.02 -19.29
CA LYS A 141 13.97 3.03 -20.34
C LYS A 141 15.09 2.78 -21.34
N SER A 142 16.32 2.70 -20.86
CA SER A 142 17.51 2.60 -21.71
C SER A 142 18.71 2.07 -20.92
N SER A 143 19.77 1.71 -21.64
CA SER A 143 21.08 1.36 -21.09
C SER A 143 22.16 2.23 -21.74
N GLY A 144 23.08 2.74 -20.93
CA GLY A 144 24.34 3.33 -21.37
C GLY A 144 25.49 2.32 -21.29
N LYS A 145 26.72 2.80 -21.51
CA LYS A 145 27.94 1.97 -21.50
C LYS A 145 28.14 1.22 -20.18
N GLU A 146 27.75 1.83 -19.05
CA GLU A 146 27.91 1.29 -17.70
C GLU A 146 26.74 1.63 -16.77
N SER A 147 25.56 1.89 -17.34
CA SER A 147 24.39 2.29 -16.57
C SER A 147 23.09 1.80 -17.18
N TYR A 148 22.08 1.63 -16.34
CA TYR A 148 20.72 1.31 -16.71
C TYR A 148 19.81 2.40 -16.16
N THR A 149 18.94 2.93 -17.02
CA THR A 149 18.00 4.00 -16.68
C THR A 149 16.59 3.45 -16.66
N TYR A 150 15.86 3.85 -15.61
CA TYR A 150 14.47 3.52 -15.40
C TYR A 150 13.70 4.81 -15.11
N GLU A 151 12.50 4.91 -15.63
CA GLU A 151 11.62 6.07 -15.43
C GLU A 151 10.30 5.62 -14.83
N GLY A 152 9.72 6.46 -14.00
CA GLY A 152 8.41 6.18 -13.43
C GLY A 152 7.99 7.23 -12.43
N THR A 153 7.37 6.77 -11.36
CA THR A 153 6.79 7.66 -10.34
C THR A 153 7.07 7.14 -8.94
N ASP A 154 7.24 8.05 -7.99
CA ASP A 154 7.01 7.76 -6.58
C ASP A 154 5.50 7.63 -6.36
N ARG A 155 5.05 6.45 -5.97
CA ARG A 155 3.65 6.09 -5.74
C ARG A 155 3.06 6.77 -4.51
N VAL A 156 3.90 7.29 -3.60
CA VAL A 156 3.43 8.07 -2.45
C VAL A 156 3.07 9.49 -2.88
N THR A 157 3.99 10.17 -3.57
CA THR A 157 3.82 11.59 -3.92
C THR A 157 3.26 11.85 -5.33
N GLY A 158 3.22 10.83 -6.18
CA GLY A 158 2.88 10.94 -7.61
C GLY A 158 3.96 11.60 -8.47
N ARG A 159 5.11 11.98 -7.90
CA ARG A 159 6.18 12.70 -8.61
C ARG A 159 6.90 11.79 -9.58
N LYS A 160 7.29 12.35 -10.73
CA LYS A 160 8.18 11.66 -11.67
C LYS A 160 9.54 11.42 -11.03
N VAL A 161 10.09 10.24 -11.27
CA VAL A 161 11.43 9.85 -10.79
C VAL A 161 12.21 9.22 -11.93
N VAL A 162 13.52 9.38 -11.86
CA VAL A 162 14.49 8.68 -12.72
C VAL A 162 15.40 7.87 -11.81
N VAL A 163 15.55 6.59 -12.10
CA VAL A 163 16.42 5.68 -11.36
C VAL A 163 17.55 5.25 -12.29
N VAL A 164 18.80 5.42 -11.84
CA VAL A 164 20.00 5.06 -12.58
C VAL A 164 20.81 4.07 -11.75
N THR A 165 21.21 2.97 -12.37
CA THR A 165 21.95 1.91 -11.67
C THR A 165 23.13 1.42 -12.51
N LYS A 166 24.22 1.00 -11.86
CA LYS A 166 25.33 0.31 -12.56
C LYS A 166 24.96 -1.12 -12.97
N GLN A 167 24.23 -1.82 -12.10
CA GLN A 167 23.69 -3.16 -12.35
C GLN A 167 22.20 -3.09 -12.66
N LYS A 168 21.67 -3.99 -13.50
CA LYS A 168 20.22 -4.05 -13.75
C LYS A 168 19.44 -4.23 -12.45
N LEU A 169 18.27 -3.60 -12.32
CA LEU A 169 17.41 -3.80 -11.15
C LEU A 169 17.05 -5.28 -10.91
N SER A 170 17.01 -6.09 -11.97
CA SER A 170 16.81 -7.55 -11.87
C SER A 170 17.90 -8.28 -11.07
N TRP A 171 19.10 -7.72 -10.99
CA TRP A 171 20.20 -8.29 -10.20
C TRP A 171 19.85 -8.29 -8.71
N TYR A 172 19.22 -7.24 -8.22
CA TYR A 172 18.78 -7.09 -6.82
C TYR A 172 17.54 -7.94 -6.48
N LEU A 173 16.89 -8.60 -7.44
CA LEU A 173 15.78 -9.53 -7.16
C LEU A 173 16.23 -10.89 -6.62
N ASN A 174 17.54 -11.09 -6.44
CA ASN A 174 18.15 -12.36 -6.07
C ASN A 174 19.09 -12.20 -4.86
N ASN A 175 18.76 -11.29 -3.93
CA ASN A 175 19.58 -11.00 -2.75
C ASN A 175 21.04 -10.68 -3.09
N ASN A 176 21.24 -9.88 -4.13
CA ASN A 176 22.55 -9.36 -4.47
C ASN A 176 22.71 -7.94 -3.90
N GLY A 177 23.91 -7.56 -3.49
CA GLY A 177 24.17 -6.28 -2.84
C GLY A 177 25.63 -6.21 -2.42
N VAL A 178 25.96 -5.27 -1.53
CA VAL A 178 27.26 -5.27 -0.84
C VAL A 178 27.25 -6.30 0.28
N ASP A 179 28.42 -6.85 0.63
CA ASP A 179 28.53 -7.88 1.67
C ASP A 179 28.45 -7.29 3.08
N SER A 180 28.78 -6.00 3.23
CA SER A 180 28.91 -5.35 4.53
C SER A 180 28.61 -3.85 4.52
N HIS A 181 28.42 -3.30 5.72
CA HIS A 181 28.14 -1.87 5.92
C HIS A 181 29.38 -1.00 5.63
N THR A 182 30.57 -1.59 5.67
CA THR A 182 31.86 -0.93 5.42
C THR A 182 32.13 -0.70 3.94
N GLU A 183 31.47 -1.45 3.04
CA GLU A 183 31.63 -1.32 1.58
C GLU A 183 30.65 -0.32 0.94
N VAL A 184 29.87 0.36 1.78
CA VAL A 184 28.81 1.31 1.36
C VAL A 184 29.45 2.64 0.94
N GLU A 185 29.68 2.79 -0.36
CA GLU A 185 30.19 4.00 -1.01
C GLU A 185 29.25 4.47 -2.12
N SER A 186 29.07 5.79 -2.25
CA SER A 186 28.44 6.39 -3.43
C SER A 186 29.43 6.35 -4.60
N PRO A 187 29.02 6.01 -5.85
CA PRO A 187 27.68 5.69 -6.32
C PRO A 187 27.50 4.17 -6.56
N LYS A 188 27.99 3.30 -5.67
CA LYS A 188 27.90 1.83 -5.87
C LYS A 188 26.46 1.29 -5.83
N GLY A 189 25.48 2.12 -5.44
CA GLY A 189 24.08 1.76 -5.28
C GLY A 189 23.16 2.11 -6.44
N ILE A 190 21.86 2.08 -6.13
CA ILE A 190 20.75 2.52 -6.98
C ILE A 190 20.59 4.02 -6.77
N ILE A 191 20.86 4.82 -7.79
CA ILE A 191 20.73 6.29 -7.73
C ILE A 191 19.32 6.67 -8.12
N VAL A 192 18.68 7.54 -7.34
CA VAL A 192 17.34 8.05 -7.59
C VAL A 192 17.41 9.56 -7.69
N THR A 193 16.82 10.09 -8.76
CA THR A 193 16.64 11.52 -8.98
C THR A 193 15.15 11.83 -9.03
N VAL A 194 14.73 12.85 -8.29
CA VAL A 194 13.38 13.43 -8.34
C VAL A 194 13.49 14.81 -8.99
N PRO A 195 13.29 14.93 -10.32
CA PRO A 195 13.56 16.19 -11.03
C PRO A 195 12.76 17.38 -10.51
N ALA A 196 11.53 17.14 -10.04
CA ALA A 196 10.66 18.20 -9.52
C ALA A 196 11.21 18.92 -8.28
N THR A 197 12.09 18.27 -7.52
CA THR A 197 12.71 18.83 -6.31
C THR A 197 14.22 18.87 -6.37
N TYR A 198 14.81 18.50 -7.51
CA TYR A 198 16.26 18.31 -7.68
C TYR A 198 16.89 17.41 -6.60
N THR A 199 16.08 16.54 -5.98
CA THR A 199 16.56 15.64 -4.94
C THR A 199 17.28 14.46 -5.59
N VAL A 200 18.50 14.20 -5.14
CA VAL A 200 19.29 13.03 -5.55
C VAL A 200 19.70 12.27 -4.29
N PHE A 201 19.51 10.96 -4.32
CA PHE A 201 20.01 10.07 -3.28
C PHE A 201 20.37 8.73 -3.90
N SER A 202 21.14 7.92 -3.18
CA SER A 202 21.41 6.53 -3.54
C SER A 202 20.90 5.60 -2.47
N VAL A 203 20.50 4.39 -2.86
CA VAL A 203 20.19 3.30 -1.94
C VAL A 203 21.07 2.09 -2.26
N ILE A 204 21.71 1.57 -1.23
CA ILE A 204 22.64 0.44 -1.32
C ILE A 204 22.05 -0.73 -0.52
N PRO A 205 21.57 -1.79 -1.20
CA PRO A 205 21.14 -3.01 -0.54
C PRO A 205 22.32 -3.78 0.06
N ILE A 206 22.16 -4.29 1.27
CA ILE A 206 23.13 -5.17 1.93
C ILE A 206 22.59 -6.58 1.90
N LYS A 207 23.36 -7.50 1.32
CA LYS A 207 22.96 -8.89 1.12
C LYS A 207 22.58 -9.55 2.45
N ASN A 208 21.42 -10.21 2.48
CA ASN A 208 20.98 -11.06 3.59
C ASN A 208 21.88 -12.31 3.68
N LYS A 209 22.17 -12.76 4.90
CA LYS A 209 23.06 -13.90 5.17
C LYS A 209 22.30 -15.22 5.22
#